data_AF-A0AAW2TKU8-F1
#
_entry.id   AF-A0AAW2TKU8-F1
#
_cell.length_a   1.000
_cell.length_b   1.000
_cell.length_c   1.000
_cell.angle_alpha   90.00
_cell.angle_beta   90.00
_cell.angle_gamma   90.00
#
_symmetry.space_group_name_H-M   'P 1'
#
loop_
_entity.id
_entity.type
_entity.pdbx_description
1 polymer ?
#
loop_
_entity_poly.entity_id
_entity_poly.type
_entity_poly.pdbx_seq_one_letter_code
_entity_poly.pdbx_strand_id
1 'polypeptide(L)'
;MRHDSRGPLCHSALCAINNYGPNIQKVTEELKKKSMEYIAHWNGHDQFEIEGCYDDKHTLNLTKQICSCRKWQLIGIPCAHAVSAIFFMGFKPDDYMDECYRRLCS
;
A
#
# COMPACT_ATOMS: atom_id res chain seq x y z
N MET A 1 -5.71 -22.00 -34.65
CA MET A 1 -6.08 -22.88 -33.52
C MET A 1 -6.58 -21.99 -32.41
N ARG A 2 -7.88 -22.06 -32.09
CA ARG A 2 -8.51 -21.22 -31.07
C ARG A 2 -8.29 -21.89 -29.72
N HIS A 3 -7.48 -21.29 -28.86
CA HIS A 3 -7.57 -21.54 -27.43
C HIS A 3 -8.41 -20.42 -26.83
N ASP A 4 -9.68 -20.76 -26.63
CA ASP A 4 -10.55 -20.10 -25.67
C ASP A 4 -10.00 -20.42 -24.28
N SER A 5 -9.58 -19.39 -23.57
CA SER A 5 -9.33 -19.45 -22.13
C SER A 5 -10.01 -18.25 -21.49
N ARG A 6 -11.34 -18.22 -21.60
CA ARG A 6 -12.19 -17.69 -20.54
C ARG A 6 -11.73 -18.33 -19.22
N GLY A 7 -10.87 -17.63 -18.48
CA GLY A 7 -10.55 -17.95 -17.10
C GLY A 7 -11.84 -18.01 -16.27
N PRO A 8 -11.84 -18.69 -15.11
CA PRO A 8 -13.04 -18.87 -14.32
C PRO A 8 -13.67 -17.51 -14.04
N LEU A 9 -14.86 -17.30 -14.60
CA LEU A 9 -15.71 -16.18 -14.24
C LEU A 9 -16.06 -16.39 -12.75
N CYS A 10 -15.34 -15.70 -11.87
CA CYS A 10 -15.68 -15.69 -10.44
C CYS A 10 -17.15 -15.23 -10.36
N HIS A 11 -18.02 -16.06 -9.78
CA HIS A 11 -19.48 -15.88 -9.83
C HIS A 11 -19.99 -14.69 -9.00
N SER A 12 -19.12 -13.81 -8.49
CA SER A 12 -19.55 -12.61 -7.76
C SER A 12 -18.78 -11.38 -8.24
N ALA A 13 -19.51 -10.36 -8.67
CA ALA A 13 -18.96 -9.02 -8.98
C ALA A 13 -18.15 -8.43 -7.80
N LEU A 14 -18.34 -8.96 -6.59
CA LEU A 14 -17.61 -8.59 -5.38
C LEU A 14 -16.11 -8.93 -5.43
N CYS A 15 -15.69 -9.97 -6.16
CA CYS A 15 -14.26 -10.31 -6.28
C CYS A 15 -13.48 -9.28 -7.14
N ALA A 16 -14.17 -8.63 -8.08
CA ALA A 16 -13.57 -7.64 -8.98
C ALA A 16 -13.44 -6.23 -8.35
N ILE A 17 -14.18 -5.96 -7.27
CA ILE A 17 -14.19 -4.65 -6.62
C ILE A 17 -13.08 -4.53 -5.57
N ASN A 18 -12.60 -5.66 -5.04
CA ASN A 18 -11.62 -5.63 -3.96
C ASN A 18 -10.49 -6.66 -4.09
N ASN A 19 -9.27 -6.15 -4.21
CA ASN A 19 -8.05 -6.93 -4.42
C ASN A 19 -7.63 -7.76 -3.20
N TYR A 20 -8.15 -7.46 -2.00
CA TYR A 20 -7.67 -8.04 -0.72
C TYR A 20 -8.79 -8.64 0.15
N GLY A 21 -8.44 -9.46 1.14
CA GLY A 21 -9.37 -9.98 2.16
C GLY A 21 -10.03 -8.86 3.01
N PRO A 22 -11.22 -9.05 3.60
CA PRO A 22 -11.94 -7.99 4.32
C PRO A 22 -11.16 -7.41 5.52
N ASN A 23 -10.29 -8.21 6.16
CA ASN A 23 -9.43 -7.73 7.24
C ASN A 23 -8.31 -6.83 6.72
N ILE A 24 -7.68 -7.20 5.60
CA ILE A 24 -6.61 -6.42 4.97
C ILE A 24 -7.16 -5.10 4.42
N GLN A 25 -8.37 -5.12 3.85
CA GLN A 25 -9.09 -3.92 3.47
C GLN A 25 -9.25 -2.96 4.64
N LYS A 26 -9.78 -3.45 5.78
CA LYS A 26 -9.95 -2.62 6.98
C LYS A 26 -8.63 -2.02 7.45
N VAL A 27 -7.56 -2.83 7.51
CA VAL A 27 -6.22 -2.34 7.91
C VAL A 27 -5.73 -1.26 6.97
N THR A 28 -5.89 -1.46 5.66
CA THR A 28 -5.44 -0.50 4.64
C THR A 28 -6.19 0.83 4.75
N GLU A 29 -7.51 0.78 4.90
CA GLU A 29 -8.33 2.00 5.06
C GLU A 29 -7.95 2.78 6.33
N GLU A 30 -7.67 2.10 7.44
CA GLU A 30 -7.17 2.77 8.65
C GLU A 30 -5.78 3.38 8.44
N LEU A 31 -4.89 2.72 7.71
CA LEU A 31 -3.58 3.27 7.37
C LEU A 31 -3.68 4.49 6.46
N LYS A 32 -4.62 4.50 5.50
CA LYS A 32 -4.93 5.67 4.65
C LYS A 32 -5.49 6.85 5.43
N LYS A 33 -6.33 6.60 6.44
CA LYS A 33 -6.79 7.68 7.33
C LYS A 33 -5.63 8.21 8.17
N LYS A 34 -4.86 7.30 8.78
CA LYS A 34 -3.73 7.67 9.64
C LYS A 34 -2.63 8.40 8.87
N SER A 35 -2.43 8.12 7.58
CA SER A 35 -1.43 8.83 6.78
C SER A 35 -1.69 10.34 6.68
N MET A 36 -2.93 10.79 6.91
CA MET A 36 -3.29 12.21 6.93
C MET A 36 -2.69 12.97 8.13
N GLU A 37 -2.20 12.27 9.14
CA GLU A 37 -1.48 12.87 10.29
C GLU A 37 -0.03 13.25 9.94
N TYR A 38 0.45 12.89 8.75
CA TYR A 38 1.85 13.01 8.36
C TYR A 38 2.03 13.85 7.11
N ILE A 39 3.05 14.71 7.13
CA ILE A 39 3.51 15.49 5.99
C ILE A 39 4.73 14.78 5.38
N ALA A 40 4.68 14.55 4.07
CA ALA A 40 5.79 13.98 3.32
C ALA A 40 6.62 15.07 2.64
N HIS A 41 7.91 15.15 3.01
CA HIS A 41 8.91 16.02 2.41
C HIS A 41 9.74 15.21 1.42
N TRP A 42 9.65 15.54 0.13
CA TRP A 42 10.37 14.83 -0.92
C TRP A 42 11.82 15.33 -1.02
N ASN A 43 12.77 14.41 -0.84
CA ASN A 43 14.21 14.71 -0.88
C ASN A 43 14.86 14.36 -2.23
N GLY A 44 14.06 14.08 -3.26
CA GLY A 44 14.53 13.65 -4.57
C GLY A 44 14.55 12.13 -4.75
N HIS A 45 14.51 11.68 -6.00
CA HIS A 45 14.33 10.27 -6.38
C HIS A 45 13.14 9.65 -5.62
N ASP A 46 13.39 8.57 -4.89
CA ASP A 46 12.38 7.78 -4.19
C ASP A 46 12.48 7.94 -2.66
N GLN A 47 13.10 9.03 -2.18
CA GLN A 47 13.39 9.25 -0.77
C GLN A 47 12.56 10.38 -0.17
N PHE A 48 12.08 10.17 1.06
CA PHE A 48 11.23 11.10 1.79
C PHE A 48 11.65 11.21 3.25
N GLU A 49 11.50 12.40 3.78
CA GLU A 49 11.35 12.65 5.21
C GLU A 49 9.87 12.80 5.54
N ILE A 50 9.42 12.11 6.57
CA ILE A 50 8.03 12.10 7.01
C ILE A 50 7.98 12.74 8.38
N GLU A 51 7.11 13.73 8.52
CA GLU A 51 6.94 14.52 9.73
C GLU A 51 5.52 14.35 10.27
N GLY A 52 5.40 13.96 11.53
CA GLY A 52 4.16 13.94 12.30
C GLY A 52 4.25 14.85 13.52
N CYS A 53 3.19 14.84 14.34
CA CYS A 53 3.16 15.58 15.59
C CYS A 53 4.22 15.09 16.59
N TYR A 54 4.58 15.95 17.55
CA TYR A 54 5.46 15.60 18.68
C TYR A 54 6.85 15.06 18.29
N ASP A 55 7.46 15.64 17.26
CA ASP A 55 8.78 15.25 16.72
C ASP A 55 8.83 13.80 16.20
N ASP A 56 7.68 13.24 15.82
CA ASP A 56 7.60 11.94 15.15
C ASP A 56 8.15 12.07 13.72
N LYS A 57 9.42 11.70 13.54
CA LYS A 57 10.14 11.83 12.27
C LYS A 57 10.64 10.50 11.76
N HIS A 58 10.47 10.31 10.45
CA HIS A 58 10.84 9.07 9.80
C HIS A 58 11.43 9.30 8.41
N THR A 59 12.32 8.41 8.00
CA THR A 59 12.85 8.36 6.65
C THR A 59 12.21 7.21 5.88
N LEU A 60 11.93 7.44 4.61
CA LEU A 60 11.29 6.46 3.74
C LEU A 60 12.02 6.39 2.40
N ASN A 61 12.15 5.17 1.86
CA ASN A 61 12.56 4.91 0.49
C ASN A 61 11.49 4.06 -0.19
N LEU A 62 10.80 4.62 -1.20
CA LEU A 62 9.69 3.96 -1.90
C LEU A 62 10.14 2.78 -2.75
N THR A 63 11.22 2.91 -3.54
CA THR A 63 11.73 1.82 -4.40
C THR A 63 12.17 0.61 -3.60
N LYS A 64 12.87 0.85 -2.48
CA LYS A 64 13.33 -0.22 -1.59
C LYS A 64 12.23 -0.70 -0.65
N GLN A 65 11.08 -0.01 -0.61
CA GLN A 65 9.98 -0.29 0.32
C GLN A 65 10.44 -0.29 1.80
N ILE A 66 11.32 0.65 2.14
CA ILE A 66 11.93 0.76 3.47
C ILE A 66 11.41 2.01 4.16
N CYS A 67 10.78 1.83 5.31
CA CYS A 67 10.51 2.90 6.27
C CYS A 67 11.35 2.72 7.54
N SER A 68 11.85 3.80 8.14
CA SER A 68 12.56 3.75 9.42
C SER A 68 11.72 3.21 10.58
N CYS A 69 10.38 3.26 10.49
CA CYS A 69 9.48 2.65 11.47
C CYS A 69 9.43 1.11 11.38
N ARG A 70 10.03 0.51 10.33
CA ARG A 70 10.16 -0.94 10.06
C ARG A 70 8.86 -1.72 9.84
N LYS A 71 7.70 -1.11 10.03
CA LYS A 71 6.40 -1.79 9.90
C LYS A 71 6.20 -2.37 8.50
N TRP A 72 6.52 -1.62 7.45
CA TRP A 72 6.35 -2.08 6.06
C TRP A 72 7.15 -3.36 5.79
N GLN A 73 8.41 -3.39 6.20
CA GLN A 73 9.30 -4.53 6.00
C GLN A 73 8.90 -5.77 6.81
N LEU A 74 8.23 -5.57 7.94
CA LEU A 74 7.78 -6.67 8.80
C LEU A 74 6.48 -7.29 8.33
N ILE A 75 5.57 -6.49 7.76
CA ILE A 75 4.21 -6.93 7.45
C ILE A 75 3.89 -6.94 5.96
N GLY A 76 4.75 -6.45 5.08
CA GLY A 76 4.49 -6.41 3.63
C GLY A 76 3.37 -5.45 3.20
N ILE A 77 2.88 -4.59 4.11
CA ILE A 77 1.85 -3.57 3.85
C ILE A 77 2.47 -2.20 4.12
N PRO A 78 2.33 -1.22 3.20
CA PRO A 78 2.80 0.14 3.42
C PRO A 78 2.28 0.70 4.75
N CYS A 79 3.18 1.16 5.62
CA CYS A 79 2.79 1.83 6.86
C CYS A 79 2.18 3.21 6.58
N ALA A 80 1.55 3.86 7.57
CA ALA A 80 0.93 5.18 7.37
C ALA A 80 1.91 6.24 6.79
N HIS A 81 3.19 6.18 7.18
CA HIS A 81 4.24 7.05 6.63
C HIS A 81 4.47 6.79 5.13
N ALA A 82 4.54 5.51 4.75
CA ALA A 82 4.68 5.10 3.36
C ALA A 82 3.46 5.52 2.54
N VAL A 83 2.25 5.31 3.07
CA VAL A 83 1.00 5.72 2.43
C VAL A 83 0.97 7.24 2.18
N SER A 84 1.44 8.05 3.12
CA SER A 84 1.54 9.52 2.94
C SER A 84 2.43 9.88 1.74
N ALA A 85 3.63 9.29 1.64
CA ALA A 85 4.52 9.54 0.50
C ALA A 85 4.00 8.97 -0.83
N ILE A 86 3.35 7.80 -0.81
CA ILE A 86 2.72 7.21 -2.00
C ILE A 86 1.63 8.15 -2.54
N PHE A 87 0.80 8.70 -1.65
CA PHE A 87 -0.22 9.68 -2.03
C PHE A 87 0.38 10.99 -2.52
N PHE A 88 1.48 11.47 -1.90
CA PHE A 88 2.21 12.63 -2.39
C PHE A 88 2.63 12.47 -3.86
N MET A 89 3.07 11.26 -4.24
CA MET A 89 3.44 10.93 -5.63
C MET A 89 2.25 10.68 -6.57
N GLY A 90 1.01 10.71 -6.06
CA GLY A 90 -0.19 10.41 -6.84
C GLY A 90 -0.38 8.92 -7.16
N PHE A 91 0.30 8.04 -6.43
CA PHE A 91 0.20 6.60 -6.61
C PHE A 91 -0.84 5.96 -5.68
N LYS A 92 -1.17 4.70 -5.92
CA LYS A 92 -2.09 3.93 -5.07
C LYS A 92 -1.28 3.06 -4.10
N PRO A 93 -1.58 3.08 -2.79
CA PRO A 93 -0.93 2.21 -1.81
C PRO A 93 -1.04 0.71 -2.11
N ASP A 94 -2.13 0.33 -2.79
CA ASP A 94 -2.38 -1.04 -3.20
C ASP A 94 -1.31 -1.57 -4.15
N ASP A 95 -0.66 -0.70 -4.95
CA ASP A 95 0.42 -1.09 -5.87
C ASP A 95 1.74 -1.43 -5.14
N TYR A 96 1.80 -1.14 -3.84
CA TYR A 96 2.98 -1.30 -2.97
C TYR A 96 2.78 -2.37 -1.89
N MET A 97 1.68 -3.14 -1.96
CA MET A 97 1.45 -4.28 -1.06
C MET A 97 2.13 -5.54 -1.57
N ASP A 98 2.57 -6.38 -0.64
CA ASP A 98 3.09 -7.70 -0.96
C ASP A 98 2.04 -8.56 -1.66
N GLU A 99 2.52 -9.36 -2.62
CA GLU A 99 1.68 -10.20 -3.45
C GLU A 99 0.88 -11.24 -2.64
N CYS A 100 1.37 -11.62 -1.45
CA CYS A 100 0.74 -12.60 -0.57
C CYS A 100 -0.62 -12.14 -0.02
N TYR A 101 -0.92 -10.85 -0.08
CA TYR A 101 -2.21 -10.29 0.32
C TYR A 101 -3.25 -10.30 -0.81
N ARG A 102 -2.82 -10.42 -2.07
CA ARG A 102 -3.72 -10.45 -3.22
C ARG A 102 -4.59 -11.70 -3.16
N ARG A 103 -5.90 -11.52 -3.34
CA ARG A 103 -6.79 -12.67 -3.56
C ARG A 103 -6.44 -13.29 -4.91
N LEU A 104 -5.78 -14.43 -4.90
CA LEU A 104 -5.73 -15.30 -6.07
C LEU A 104 -7.13 -15.90 -6.25
N CYS A 105 -7.88 -15.42 -7.24
CA CYS A 105 -9.05 -16.16 -7.71
C CYS A 105 -8.54 -17.45 -8.35
N SER A 106 -8.61 -18.56 -7.61
CA SER A 106 -8.58 -19.93 -8.16
C SER A 106 -9.98 -20.34 -8.57
#